data_AF-A0A8T6ECY1-F1
#
_entry.id   AF-A0A8T6ECY1-F1
#
_cell.length_a   1.000
_cell.length_b   1.000
_cell.length_c   1.000
_cell.angle_alpha   90.00
_cell.angle_beta   90.00
_cell.angle_gamma   90.00
#
_symmetry.space_group_name_H-M   'P 1'
#
loop_
_entity.id
_entity.type
_entity.pdbx_description
1 polymer ?
#
loop_
_entity_poly.entity_id
_entity_poly.type
_entity_poly.pdbx_seq_one_letter_code
_entity_poly.pdbx_strand_id
1 'polypeptide(L)'
;MEPQTIDLHTSLRTSSGLMFGKIVGQSRIERSDEQLQQHFFVQATPYSVFFKLGEVSSLAWVVNIETGRPVANTDVDLYIGTPKDFSETSETIFSGTTDNDGLVSLPGYEAFDPNGDQFRNVTIQDGTEDRDCSGHFLRVRGKSGLAVLPL
;
A
#
# COMPACT_ATOMS: atom_id res chain seq x y z
N MET A 1 -25.15 12.07 17.31
CA MET A 1 -24.54 10.86 16.74
C MET A 1 -23.17 10.76 17.39
N GLU A 2 -22.92 9.71 18.15
CA GLU A 2 -21.65 9.54 18.86
C GLU A 2 -20.57 9.09 17.88
N PRO A 3 -19.35 9.67 17.91
CA PRO A 3 -18.28 9.23 17.03
C PRO A 3 -17.90 7.78 17.35
N GLN A 4 -17.84 6.93 16.32
CA GLN A 4 -17.25 5.60 16.47
C GLN A 4 -15.73 5.73 16.42
N THR A 5 -15.07 5.34 17.51
CA THR A 5 -13.61 5.34 17.61
C THR A 5 -13.10 3.92 17.34
N ILE A 6 -12.15 3.78 16.42
CA ILE A 6 -11.42 2.53 16.19
C ILE A 6 -10.12 2.60 16.98
N ASP A 7 -9.95 1.73 17.98
CA ASP A 7 -8.68 1.56 18.68
C ASP A 7 -7.74 0.66 17.86
N LEU A 8 -6.78 1.29 17.20
CA LEU A 8 -5.78 0.61 16.37
C LEU A 8 -4.78 -0.21 17.19
N HIS A 9 -4.51 0.16 18.45
CA HIS A 9 -3.51 -0.51 19.27
C HIS A 9 -3.97 -1.93 19.66
N THR A 10 -5.23 -2.06 20.07
CA THR A 10 -5.85 -3.37 20.36
C THR A 10 -6.00 -4.21 19.09
N SER A 11 -6.22 -3.56 17.95
CA SER A 11 -6.57 -4.23 16.70
C SER A 11 -5.36 -4.73 15.91
N LEU A 12 -4.23 -4.01 15.91
CA LEU A 12 -3.03 -4.40 15.14
C LEU A 12 -2.11 -5.39 15.88
N ARG A 13 -2.32 -5.63 17.19
CA ARG A 13 -1.63 -6.62 18.07
C ARG A 13 -0.09 -6.66 18.02
N THR A 14 0.53 -5.77 17.26
CA THR A 14 1.95 -5.72 16.89
C THR A 14 2.36 -4.25 16.74
N SER A 15 3.66 -3.97 16.77
CA SER A 15 4.19 -2.62 16.59
C SER A 15 4.14 -2.12 15.14
N SER A 16 3.84 -3.00 14.17
CA SER A 16 3.69 -2.65 12.76
C SER A 16 2.71 -3.60 12.07
N GLY A 17 1.79 -3.05 11.30
CA GLY A 17 0.78 -3.83 10.60
C GLY A 17 -0.13 -3.00 9.72
N LEU A 18 -0.93 -3.71 8.93
CA LEU A 18 -1.90 -3.15 7.99
C LEU A 18 -3.31 -3.52 8.43
N MET A 19 -4.24 -2.60 8.21
CA MET A 19 -5.66 -2.84 8.41
C MET A 19 -6.42 -2.28 7.21
N PHE A 20 -7.29 -3.11 6.66
CA PHE A 20 -8.31 -2.70 5.71
C PHE A 20 -9.67 -3.00 6.33
N GLY A 21 -10.62 -2.07 6.19
CA GLY A 21 -11.93 -2.23 6.77
C GLY A 21 -13.02 -1.45 6.05
N LYS A 22 -14.24 -1.64 6.53
CA LYS A 22 -15.44 -0.95 6.05
C LYS A 22 -16.10 -0.25 7.22
N ILE A 23 -16.50 1.00 7.00
CA ILE A 23 -17.35 1.75 7.92
C ILE A 23 -18.79 1.53 7.46
N VAL A 24 -19.56 0.83 8.29
CA VAL A 24 -20.99 0.58 8.04
C VAL A 24 -21.78 1.55 8.91
N GLY A 25 -22.23 2.65 8.30
CA GLY A 25 -23.12 3.61 8.96
C GLY A 25 -24.58 3.16 8.89
N GLN A 26 -25.32 3.29 9.99
CA GLN A 26 -26.78 3.19 9.95
C GLN A 26 -27.34 4.51 9.40
N SER A 27 -27.57 4.59 8.09
CA SER A 27 -28.26 5.74 7.50
C SER A 27 -29.76 5.70 7.84
N ARG A 28 -30.33 6.84 8.25
CA ARG A 28 -31.80 7.03 8.36
C ARG A 28 -32.47 7.35 7.02
N ILE A 29 -31.68 7.51 5.96
CA ILE A 29 -32.15 7.78 4.60
C ILE A 29 -31.80 6.54 3.77
N GLU A 30 -32.82 5.90 3.19
CA GLU A 30 -32.67 4.84 2.18
C GLU A 30 -32.02 5.44 0.92
N ARG A 31 -30.70 5.61 0.95
CA ARG A 31 -29.90 5.63 -0.27
C ARG A 31 -29.50 4.19 -0.56
N SER A 32 -29.44 3.81 -1.84
CA SER A 32 -29.05 2.45 -2.23
C SER A 32 -27.79 2.02 -1.47
N ASP A 33 -27.84 0.83 -0.87
CA ASP A 33 -26.86 0.31 0.10
C ASP A 33 -25.40 0.30 -0.40
N GLU A 34 -25.21 0.46 -1.71
CA GLU A 34 -23.90 0.51 -2.38
C GLU A 34 -23.20 1.86 -2.28
N GLN A 35 -23.92 2.97 -2.06
CA GLN A 35 -23.38 4.33 -2.10
C GLN A 35 -22.77 4.83 -0.77
N LEU A 36 -22.90 4.08 0.33
CA LEU A 36 -22.43 4.49 1.66
C LEU A 36 -21.32 3.60 2.25
N GLN A 37 -20.81 2.63 1.48
CA GLN A 37 -19.71 1.76 1.93
C GLN A 37 -18.38 2.52 1.90
N GLN A 38 -18.05 3.19 3.01
CA GLN A 38 -16.75 3.86 3.17
C GLN A 38 -15.69 2.82 3.57
N HIS A 39 -14.78 2.51 2.67
CA HIS A 39 -13.62 1.69 2.97
C HIS A 39 -12.51 2.54 3.60
N PHE A 40 -11.70 1.93 4.45
CA PHE A 40 -10.51 2.58 4.98
C PHE A 40 -9.31 1.64 4.92
N PHE A 41 -8.13 2.26 4.81
CA PHE A 41 -6.84 1.62 4.96
C PHE A 41 -6.04 2.35 6.03
N VAL A 42 -5.42 1.59 6.92
CA VAL A 42 -4.53 2.10 7.96
C VAL A 42 -3.26 1.27 7.97
N GLN A 43 -2.13 1.95 8.09
CA GLN A 43 -0.81 1.33 8.25
C GLN A 43 -0.13 1.91 9.50
N ALA A 44 0.18 1.03 10.45
CA ALA A 44 1.15 1.34 11.50
C ALA A 44 2.52 0.85 11.05
N THR A 45 3.46 1.75 10.84
CA THR A 45 4.79 1.42 10.34
C THR A 45 5.86 2.31 10.97
N PRO A 46 7.07 1.79 11.18
CA PRO A 46 8.23 2.62 11.51
C PRO A 46 8.87 3.26 10.27
N TYR A 47 8.39 2.99 9.06
CA TYR A 47 9.05 3.37 7.81
C TYR A 47 8.30 4.47 7.04
N SER A 48 9.04 5.52 6.65
CA SER A 48 8.69 6.42 5.56
C SER A 48 9.32 5.88 4.29
N VAL A 49 8.52 5.69 3.26
CA VAL A 49 8.96 5.16 1.98
C VAL A 49 8.68 6.18 0.89
N PHE A 50 9.73 6.62 0.22
CA PHE A 50 9.63 7.50 -0.95
C PHE A 50 9.95 6.68 -2.18
N PHE A 51 9.10 6.77 -3.20
CA PHE A 51 9.31 6.05 -4.44
C PHE A 51 9.27 7.02 -5.62
N LYS A 52 10.28 6.92 -6.48
CA LYS A 52 10.32 7.59 -7.77
C LYS A 52 10.21 6.55 -8.86
N LEU A 53 9.05 6.48 -9.50
CA LEU A 53 8.82 5.66 -10.67
C LEU A 53 9.50 6.30 -11.89
N GLY A 54 10.23 5.51 -12.67
CA GLY A 54 10.79 5.91 -13.95
C GLY A 54 10.50 4.89 -15.04
N GLU A 55 10.75 5.27 -16.29
CA GLU A 55 10.54 4.41 -17.47
C GLU A 55 11.49 3.22 -17.48
N VAL A 56 12.79 3.48 -17.35
CA VAL A 56 13.85 2.47 -17.39
C VAL A 56 14.24 1.96 -16.00
N SER A 57 14.25 2.85 -15.00
CA SER A 57 14.64 2.53 -13.62
C SER A 57 13.81 3.32 -12.62
N SER A 58 13.52 2.70 -11.49
CA SER A 58 12.84 3.31 -10.35
C SER A 58 13.74 3.29 -9.12
N LEU A 59 13.45 4.17 -8.16
CA LEU A 59 14.21 4.27 -6.92
C LEU A 59 13.27 4.31 -5.72
N ALA A 60 13.51 3.43 -4.75
CA ALA A 60 12.89 3.50 -3.43
C ALA A 60 13.90 3.99 -2.39
N TRP A 61 13.45 4.86 -1.49
CA TRP A 61 14.20 5.34 -0.33
C TRP A 61 13.42 5.07 0.95
N VAL A 62 14.01 4.27 1.84
CA VAL A 62 13.41 3.83 3.10
C VAL A 62 14.08 4.53 4.27
N VAL A 63 13.27 5.22 5.07
CA VAL A 63 13.70 6.04 6.20
C VAL A 63 12.92 5.65 7.45
N ASN A 64 13.57 5.61 8.61
CA ASN A 64 12.88 5.41 9.88
C ASN A 64 12.15 6.71 10.28
N ILE A 65 10.83 6.63 10.50
CA ILE A 65 9.96 7.80 10.78
C ILE A 65 10.41 8.55 12.04
N GLU A 66 10.78 7.81 13.08
CA GLU A 66 11.13 8.40 14.38
C GLU A 66 12.45 9.17 14.31
N THR A 67 13.47 8.60 13.67
CA THR A 67 14.84 9.13 13.67
C THR A 67 15.20 9.92 12.42
N GLY A 68 14.41 9.81 11.35
CA GLY A 68 14.72 10.37 10.02
C GLY A 68 15.94 9.73 9.35
N ARG A 69 16.47 8.61 9.88
CA ARG A 69 17.68 7.97 9.37
C ARG A 69 17.37 6.93 8.29
N PRO A 70 18.26 6.74 7.30
CA PRO A 70 18.12 5.67 6.34
C PRO A 70 18.06 4.28 6.98
N VAL A 71 17.28 3.38 6.37
CA VAL A 71 17.14 1.99 6.83
C VAL A 71 17.80 1.05 5.82
N ALA A 72 18.96 0.52 6.18
CA ALA A 72 19.71 -0.43 5.37
C ALA A 72 19.22 -1.87 5.53
N ASN A 73 19.60 -2.73 4.59
CA ASN A 73 19.35 -4.18 4.62
C ASN A 73 17.87 -4.54 4.83
N THR A 74 16.99 -3.79 4.18
CA THR A 74 15.53 -3.99 4.22
C THR A 74 15.05 -4.43 2.85
N ASP A 75 14.21 -5.45 2.81
CA ASP A 75 13.68 -6.00 1.56
C ASP A 75 12.58 -5.09 1.02
N VAL A 76 12.63 -4.84 -0.28
CA VAL A 76 11.67 -4.03 -1.01
C VAL A 76 11.20 -4.84 -2.22
N ASP A 77 9.90 -5.14 -2.23
CA ASP A 77 9.24 -5.92 -3.27
C ASP A 77 8.27 -5.02 -4.05
N LEU A 78 8.31 -5.10 -5.37
CA LEU A 78 7.23 -4.66 -6.25
C LEU A 78 6.31 -5.85 -6.51
N TYR A 79 5.00 -5.69 -6.32
CA TYR A 79 4.03 -6.76 -6.54
C TYR A 79 2.72 -6.22 -7.14
N ILE A 80 1.95 -7.12 -7.74
CA ILE A 80 0.56 -6.84 -8.17
C ILE A 80 -0.38 -7.34 -7.08
N GLY A 81 -1.32 -6.50 -6.66
CA GLY A 81 -2.27 -6.87 -5.62
C GLY A 81 -3.47 -5.93 -5.53
N THR A 82 -4.27 -6.10 -4.49
CA THR A 82 -5.39 -5.21 -4.18
C THR A 82 -5.19 -4.55 -2.82
N PRO A 83 -5.88 -3.44 -2.52
CA PRO A 83 -5.90 -2.86 -1.17
C PRO A 83 -6.49 -3.79 -0.08
N LYS A 84 -7.03 -4.96 -0.44
CA LYS A 84 -7.53 -5.97 0.51
C LYS A 84 -6.53 -7.10 0.71
N ASP A 85 -5.79 -7.43 -0.34
CA ASP A 85 -4.85 -8.55 -0.40
C ASP A 85 -3.42 -8.11 -0.12
N PHE A 86 -3.17 -7.70 1.12
CA PHE A 86 -1.80 -7.45 1.61
C PHE A 86 -1.06 -8.74 2.01
N SER A 87 -1.53 -9.89 1.53
CA SER A 87 -1.00 -11.18 1.91
C SER A 87 0.49 -11.29 1.56
N GLU A 88 1.27 -11.94 2.41
CA GLU A 88 2.67 -12.29 2.10
C GLU A 88 2.78 -13.17 0.83
N THR A 89 1.68 -13.75 0.38
CA THR A 89 1.61 -14.66 -0.78
C THR A 89 1.43 -13.97 -2.12
N SER A 90 1.27 -12.64 -2.18
CA SER A 90 1.15 -11.92 -3.45
C SER A 90 2.42 -12.06 -4.29
N GLU A 91 2.26 -12.32 -5.58
CA GLU A 91 3.37 -12.57 -6.51
C GLU A 91 4.26 -11.34 -6.64
N THR A 92 5.54 -11.51 -6.28
CA THR A 92 6.55 -10.45 -6.38
C THR A 92 7.08 -10.40 -7.81
N ILE A 93 6.97 -9.23 -8.44
CA ILE A 93 7.49 -8.96 -9.79
C ILE A 93 9.00 -8.75 -9.72
N PHE A 94 9.43 -7.87 -8.81
CA PHE A 94 10.82 -7.53 -8.58
C PHE A 94 11.09 -7.35 -7.10
N SER A 95 12.31 -7.67 -6.68
CA SER A 95 12.77 -7.44 -5.32
C SER A 95 14.17 -6.85 -5.31
N GLY A 96 14.47 -6.13 -4.24
CA GLY A 96 15.79 -5.63 -3.95
C GLY A 96 15.94 -5.37 -2.46
N THR A 97 17.18 -5.13 -2.02
CA THR A 97 17.48 -4.84 -0.63
C THR A 97 18.12 -3.46 -0.55
N THR A 98 17.70 -2.66 0.44
CA THR A 98 18.26 -1.32 0.63
C THR A 98 19.74 -1.35 1.02
N ASP A 99 20.51 -0.43 0.46
CA ASP A 99 21.91 -0.19 0.82
C ASP A 99 22.04 0.64 2.12
N ASN A 100 23.27 1.06 2.46
CA ASN A 100 23.55 1.83 3.67
C ASN A 100 22.90 3.23 3.67
N ASP A 101 22.52 3.76 2.52
CA ASP A 101 21.81 5.04 2.37
C ASP A 101 20.28 4.83 2.32
N GLY A 102 19.81 3.61 2.59
CA GLY A 102 18.40 3.23 2.60
C GLY A 102 17.79 3.18 1.20
N LEU A 103 18.63 3.12 0.16
CA LEU A 103 18.20 3.19 -1.23
C LEU A 103 18.18 1.80 -1.86
N VAL A 104 17.22 1.59 -2.76
CA VAL A 104 17.17 0.41 -3.63
C VAL A 104 16.72 0.84 -5.02
N SER A 105 17.49 0.42 -6.02
CA SER A 105 17.10 0.59 -7.42
C SER A 105 16.26 -0.61 -7.86
N LEU A 106 15.14 -0.33 -8.51
CA LEU A 106 14.23 -1.31 -9.08
C LEU A 106 14.08 -1.04 -10.58
N PRO A 107 13.61 -2.02 -11.38
CA PRO A 107 13.26 -1.77 -12.78
C PRO A 107 12.20 -0.66 -12.93
N GLY A 108 12.25 0.04 -14.06
CA GLY A 108 11.23 1.00 -14.45
C GLY A 108 9.96 0.35 -14.99
N TYR A 109 8.92 1.14 -15.23
CA TYR A 109 7.62 0.61 -15.66
C TYR A 109 7.66 -0.06 -17.02
N GLU A 110 8.64 0.22 -17.89
CA GLU A 110 8.78 -0.49 -19.17
C GLU A 110 8.99 -2.00 -18.98
N ALA A 111 9.54 -2.41 -17.83
CA ALA A 111 9.86 -3.81 -17.54
C ALA A 111 8.67 -4.61 -17.01
N PHE A 112 7.68 -3.96 -16.36
CA PHE A 112 6.56 -4.66 -15.71
C PHE A 112 5.17 -4.21 -16.18
N ASP A 113 5.05 -3.03 -16.79
CA ASP A 113 3.82 -2.54 -17.40
C ASP A 113 4.13 -1.75 -18.71
N PRO A 114 4.68 -2.42 -19.74
CA PRO A 114 5.13 -1.76 -20.97
C PRO A 114 4.00 -1.05 -21.75
N ASN A 115 2.75 -1.49 -21.55
CA ASN A 115 1.58 -0.90 -22.21
C ASN A 115 0.87 0.15 -21.32
N GLY A 116 1.26 0.25 -20.05
CA GLY A 116 0.64 1.11 -19.04
C GLY A 116 -0.78 0.66 -18.67
N ASP A 117 -1.14 -0.61 -18.89
CA ASP A 117 -2.50 -1.09 -18.72
C ASP A 117 -2.93 -0.97 -17.25
N GLN A 118 -2.02 -1.21 -16.31
CA GLN A 118 -2.33 -1.18 -14.87
C GLN A 118 -2.31 0.23 -14.29
N PHE A 119 -1.53 1.15 -14.85
CA PHE A 119 -1.62 2.58 -14.49
C PHE A 119 -2.85 3.28 -15.11
N ARG A 120 -3.41 2.73 -16.19
CA ARG A 120 -4.54 3.32 -16.94
C ARG A 120 -5.91 2.80 -16.52
N ASN A 121 -5.98 1.64 -15.85
CA ASN A 121 -7.23 0.96 -15.53
C ASN A 121 -7.93 1.41 -14.24
N VAL A 122 -7.67 2.61 -13.71
CA VAL A 122 -8.63 3.27 -12.80
C VAL A 122 -9.77 3.84 -13.64
N THR A 123 -10.54 2.95 -14.27
CA THR A 123 -11.76 3.35 -14.97
C THR A 123 -12.85 3.46 -13.92
N ILE A 124 -13.16 4.69 -13.48
CA ILE A 124 -14.40 4.99 -12.78
C ILE A 124 -15.53 4.91 -13.83
N GLN A 125 -15.97 3.71 -14.18
CA GLN A 125 -17.22 3.54 -14.92
C GLN A 125 -18.35 3.40 -13.91
N ASP A 126 -19.33 4.31 -14.02
CA ASP A 126 -20.64 4.26 -13.36
C ASP A 126 -20.69 4.34 -11.83
N GLY A 127 -19.68 4.92 -11.18
CA GLY A 127 -19.73 5.17 -9.73
C GLY A 127 -19.74 3.89 -8.87
N THR A 128 -19.63 2.73 -9.50
CA THR A 128 -19.12 1.51 -8.88
C THR A 128 -17.64 1.51 -9.14
N GLU A 129 -16.85 1.94 -8.15
CA GLU A 129 -15.44 1.57 -8.10
C GLU A 129 -15.36 0.07 -8.40
N ASP A 130 -14.60 -0.32 -9.42
CA ASP A 130 -14.29 -1.72 -9.62
C ASP A 130 -13.32 -2.10 -8.49
N ARG A 131 -13.91 -2.49 -7.35
CA ARG A 131 -13.25 -2.64 -6.03
C ARG A 131 -12.29 -3.83 -5.97
N ASP A 132 -12.05 -4.47 -7.11
CA ASP A 132 -11.13 -5.59 -7.36
C ASP A 132 -10.06 -5.27 -8.43
N CYS A 133 -9.90 -3.99 -8.84
CA CYS A 133 -8.77 -3.61 -9.69
C CYS A 133 -7.44 -3.90 -8.99
N SER A 134 -6.71 -4.88 -9.52
CA SER A 134 -5.33 -5.13 -9.13
C SER A 134 -4.45 -3.96 -9.58
N GLY A 135 -3.64 -3.41 -8.69
CA GLY A 135 -2.68 -2.35 -8.97
C GLY A 135 -1.26 -2.78 -8.63
N HIS A 136 -0.31 -1.89 -8.92
CA HIS A 136 1.08 -2.05 -8.50
C HIS A 136 1.25 -1.52 -7.08
N PHE A 137 1.99 -2.27 -6.27
CA PHE A 137 2.30 -1.91 -4.90
C PHE A 137 3.77 -2.16 -4.62
N LEU A 138 4.35 -1.28 -3.81
CA LEU A 138 5.64 -1.49 -3.18
C LEU A 138 5.42 -2.02 -1.76
N ARG A 139 6.12 -3.07 -1.36
CA ARG A 139 6.15 -3.58 0.02
C ARG A 139 7.58 -3.54 0.55
N VAL A 140 7.75 -2.94 1.72
CA VAL A 140 9.00 -2.89 2.48
C VAL A 140 8.89 -3.84 3.66
N ARG A 141 9.86 -4.74 3.85
CA ARG A 141 9.93 -5.68 4.97
C ARG A 141 11.29 -5.59 5.63
N GLY A 142 11.30 -5.20 6.90
CA GLY A 142 12.52 -5.12 7.69
C GLY A 142 12.31 -5.68 9.08
N LYS A 143 13.39 -5.74 9.86
CA LYS A 143 13.37 -6.31 11.22
C LYS A 143 12.40 -5.59 12.16
N SER A 144 12.10 -4.33 11.89
CA SER A 144 11.28 -3.47 12.76
C SER A 144 9.81 -3.40 12.35
N GLY A 145 9.45 -3.90 11.16
CA GLY A 145 8.08 -3.87 10.68
C GLY A 145 7.95 -3.98 9.17
N LEU A 146 6.85 -3.43 8.66
CA LEU A 146 6.50 -3.44 7.25
C LEU A 146 5.94 -2.09 6.82
N ALA A 147 6.01 -1.80 5.53
CA ALA A 147 5.25 -0.72 4.89
C ALA A 147 4.77 -1.16 3.51
N VAL A 148 3.65 -0.61 3.07
CA VAL A 148 3.07 -0.77 1.75
C VAL A 148 2.76 0.60 1.18
N LEU A 149 3.02 0.76 -0.12
CA LEU A 149 2.76 1.96 -0.90
C LEU A 149 2.04 1.57 -2.21
N PRO A 150 0.79 2.00 -2.42
CA PRO A 150 0.17 1.90 -3.75
C PRO A 150 0.89 2.82 -4.74
N LEU A 151 1.11 2.36 -5.98
CA LEU A 151 1.81 3.07 -7.05
C LEU A 151 0.87 3.58 -8.14
#